data_AF-A0A645JBG3-F1
#
_entry.id   AF-A0A645JBG3-F1
#
_cell.length_a   1.000
_cell.length_b   1.000
_cell.length_c   1.000
_cell.angle_alpha   90.00
_cell.angle_beta   90.00
_cell.angle_gamma   90.00
#
_symmetry.space_group_name_H-M   'P 1'
#
loop_
_entity.id
_entity.type
_entity.pdbx_description
1 polymer ?
#
loop_
_entity_poly.entity_id
_entity_poly.type
_entity_poly.pdbx_seq_one_letter_code
_entity_poly.pdbx_strand_id
1 'polypeptide(L)'
;MFDCVLPTRNGRNGTLLTARGPINIKSKIYERDFSPLDPECDCYACRTFSRAYIRHLYRTGEILASRLCSWHNLRFLVALAEKMRQAILDGTFPAFREDFTASYASGSGE
;
A
#
# COMPACT_ATOMS: atom_id res chain seq x y z
N MET A 1 -12.01 15.92 -7.78
CA MET A 1 -11.27 15.94 -6.51
C MET A 1 -11.82 14.83 -5.64
N PHE A 2 -10.98 14.19 -4.82
CA PHE A 2 -11.37 13.09 -3.93
C PHE A 2 -10.81 13.33 -2.53
N ASP A 3 -11.58 13.03 -1.50
CA ASP A 3 -11.14 13.01 -0.11
C ASP A 3 -11.65 11.74 0.58
N CYS A 4 -10.84 11.19 1.49
CA CYS A 4 -11.24 10.03 2.27
C CYS A 4 -10.31 9.83 3.47
N VAL A 5 -10.86 9.31 4.57
CA VAL A 5 -10.08 8.86 5.74
C VAL A 5 -9.51 7.45 5.59
N LEU A 6 -9.91 6.71 4.54
CA LEU A 6 -9.53 5.32 4.29
C LEU A 6 -8.03 5.04 4.42
N PRO A 7 -7.09 5.78 3.77
CA PRO A 7 -5.67 5.42 3.81
C PRO A 7 -5.10 5.43 5.23
N THR A 8 -5.44 6.43 6.02
CA THR A 8 -4.94 6.59 7.41
C THR A 8 -5.71 5.71 8.40
N ARG A 9 -7.03 5.53 8.22
CA ARG A 9 -7.82 4.59 9.03
C ARG A 9 -7.35 3.16 8.84
N ASN A 10 -7.17 2.73 7.59
CA ASN A 10 -6.71 1.38 7.27
C ASN A 10 -5.27 1.16 7.72
N GLY A 11 -4.39 2.15 7.52
CA GLY A 11 -2.99 2.07 7.95
C GLY A 11 -2.86 1.83 9.45
N ARG A 12 -3.61 2.57 10.28
CA ARG A 12 -3.65 2.38 11.74
C ARG A 12 -4.22 1.03 12.16
N ASN A 13 -5.13 0.46 11.37
CA ASN A 13 -5.75 -0.85 11.63
C ASN A 13 -5.00 -2.03 11.01
N GLY A 14 -3.86 -1.78 10.34
CA GLY A 14 -2.97 -2.79 9.78
C GLY A 14 -3.31 -3.26 8.37
N THR A 15 -4.24 -2.59 7.67
CA THR A 15 -4.53 -2.86 6.26
C THR A 15 -3.73 -1.90 5.37
N LEU A 16 -2.93 -2.45 4.47
CA LEU A 16 -2.00 -1.72 3.61
C LEU A 16 -2.39 -1.89 2.15
N LEU A 17 -2.41 -0.78 1.40
CA LEU A 17 -2.70 -0.78 -0.03
C LEU A 17 -1.41 -1.12 -0.80
N THR A 18 -1.46 -2.07 -1.73
CA THR A 18 -0.32 -2.42 -2.59
C THR A 18 -0.74 -2.53 -4.04
N ALA A 19 0.21 -2.56 -4.98
CA ALA A 19 -0.05 -2.71 -6.41
C ALA A 19 -0.89 -3.96 -6.74
N ARG A 20 -0.79 -5.01 -5.92
CA ARG A 20 -1.49 -6.29 -6.11
C ARG A 20 -2.72 -6.44 -5.22
N GLY A 21 -3.22 -5.37 -4.62
CA GLY A 21 -4.37 -5.40 -3.72
C GLY A 21 -3.99 -5.14 -2.25
N PRO A 22 -4.99 -5.09 -1.36
CA PRO A 22 -4.77 -4.79 0.04
C PRO A 22 -4.21 -5.99 0.80
N ILE A 23 -3.21 -5.77 1.66
CA ILE A 23 -2.67 -6.79 2.56
C ILE A 23 -2.96 -6.44 4.03
N ASN A 24 -2.98 -7.46 4.89
CA ASN A 24 -3.10 -7.28 6.33
C ASN A 24 -1.75 -7.58 7.03
N ILE A 25 -1.06 -6.53 7.48
CA ILE A 25 0.30 -6.64 8.07
C ILE A 25 0.32 -7.48 9.36
N LYS A 26 -0.83 -7.70 10.00
CA LYS A 26 -0.96 -8.56 11.18
C LYS A 26 -0.81 -10.04 10.85
N SER A 27 -1.01 -10.43 9.58
CA SER A 27 -0.99 -11.82 9.15
C SER A 27 0.34 -12.50 9.51
N LYS A 28 0.27 -13.77 9.92
CA LYS A 28 1.46 -14.53 10.35
C LYS A 28 2.43 -14.79 9.19
N ILE A 29 1.93 -14.82 7.95
CA ILE A 29 2.77 -15.01 6.75
C ILE A 29 3.89 -13.98 6.65
N TYR A 30 3.67 -12.76 7.18
CA TYR A 30 4.64 -11.67 7.15
C TYR A 30 5.65 -11.70 8.30
N GLU A 31 5.60 -12.68 9.21
CA GLU A 31 6.48 -12.75 10.38
C GLU A 31 7.96 -12.86 10.05
N ARG A 32 8.29 -13.50 8.93
CA ARG A 32 9.67 -13.64 8.41
C ARG A 32 9.81 -13.13 6.99
N ASP A 33 8.90 -12.24 6.57
CA ASP A 33 8.96 -11.59 5.27
C ASP A 33 9.86 -10.34 5.36
N PHE A 34 11.10 -10.47 4.89
CA PHE A 34 12.08 -9.38 4.89
C PHE A 34 11.96 -8.45 3.66
N SER A 35 10.95 -8.65 2.81
CA SER A 35 10.64 -7.77 1.69
C SER A 35 9.92 -6.48 2.15
N PRO A 36 9.92 -5.40 1.33
CA PRO A 36 9.18 -4.17 1.64
C PRO A 36 7.67 -4.37 1.62
N LEU A 37 6.89 -3.41 2.13
CA LEU A 37 5.41 -3.49 2.09
C LEU A 37 4.88 -3.69 0.68
N ASP A 38 5.43 -2.93 -0.27
CA ASP A 38 5.17 -3.04 -1.70
C ASP A 38 6.48 -2.79 -2.47
N PRO A 39 6.97 -3.75 -3.28
CA PRO A 39 8.18 -3.58 -4.10
C PRO A 39 8.10 -2.43 -5.11
N GLU A 40 6.90 -2.03 -5.52
CA GLU A 40 6.69 -0.95 -6.51
C GLU A 40 6.55 0.44 -5.87
N CYS A 41 6.62 0.53 -4.54
CA CYS A 41 6.41 1.76 -3.80
C CYS A 41 7.74 2.43 -3.40
N ASP A 42 7.81 3.74 -3.62
CA ASP A 42 8.99 4.59 -3.38
C ASP A 42 8.98 5.27 -2.00
N CYS A 43 8.02 4.95 -1.13
CA CYS A 43 7.86 5.64 0.16
C CYS A 43 8.99 5.32 1.15
N TYR A 44 9.15 6.18 2.17
CA TYR A 44 10.15 5.96 3.23
C TYR A 44 10.01 4.60 3.92
N ALA A 45 8.78 4.11 4.13
CA ALA A 45 8.55 2.82 4.77
C ALA A 45 9.10 1.67 3.92
N CYS A 46 8.77 1.63 2.63
CA CYS A 46 9.20 0.58 1.70
C CYS A 46 10.71 0.60 1.42
N ARG A 47 11.36 1.76 1.45
CA ARG A 47 12.81 1.85 1.24
C ARG A 47 13.65 1.45 2.44
N THR A 48 13.07 1.47 3.64
CA THR A 48 13.85 1.39 4.90
C THR A 48 13.48 0.18 5.75
N PHE A 49 12.24 -0.30 5.69
CA PHE A 49 11.73 -1.32 6.60
C PHE A 49 11.11 -2.49 5.86
N SER A 50 11.27 -3.67 6.44
CA SER A 50 10.63 -4.90 5.98
C SER A 50 9.21 -5.06 6.54
N ARG A 51 8.42 -5.90 5.89
CA ARG A 51 7.11 -6.35 6.40
C ARG A 51 7.23 -7.01 7.75
N ALA A 52 8.25 -7.85 7.98
CA ALA A 52 8.52 -8.49 9.26
C ALA A 52 8.72 -7.47 10.38
N TYR A 53 9.51 -6.43 10.14
CA TYR A 53 9.75 -5.39 11.13
C TYR A 53 8.49 -4.58 11.43
N ILE A 54 7.75 -4.14 10.40
CA ILE A 54 6.52 -3.37 10.58
C ILE A 54 5.45 -4.21 11.29
N ARG A 55 5.34 -5.51 10.96
CA ARG A 55 4.49 -6.45 11.68
C ARG A 55 4.88 -6.55 13.15
N HIS A 56 6.18 -6.68 13.44
CA HIS A 56 6.66 -6.74 14.82
C HIS A 56 6.22 -5.49 15.60
N LEU A 57 6.50 -4.29 15.07
CA LEU A 57 6.06 -3.02 15.67
C LEU A 57 4.54 -2.98 15.90
N TYR A 58 3.76 -3.45 14.92
CA TYR A 58 2.31 -3.51 15.05
C TYR A 58 1.89 -4.44 16.19
N ARG A 59 2.50 -5.62 16.28
CA ARG A 59 2.19 -6.64 17.30
C ARG A 59 2.59 -6.21 18.71
N THR A 60 3.63 -5.39 18.85
CA THR A 60 4.07 -4.83 20.13
C THR A 60 3.30 -3.56 20.52
N GLY A 61 2.42 -3.03 19.66
CA GLY A 61 1.62 -1.83 19.95
C GLY A 61 2.39 -0.53 19.77
N GLU A 62 3.50 -0.53 19.05
CA GLU A 62 4.33 0.65 18.83
C GLU A 62 3.66 1.65 17.89
N ILE A 63 3.64 2.92 18.29
CA ILE A 63 3.03 4.00 17.49
C ILE A 63 3.70 4.18 16.12
N LEU A 64 4.96 3.79 16.01
CA LEU A 64 5.71 3.85 14.75
C LEU A 64 5.04 3.00 13.66
N ALA A 65 4.44 1.85 14.00
CA ALA A 65 3.70 1.04 13.03
C ALA A 65 2.57 1.85 12.38
N SER A 66 1.76 2.53 13.21
CA SER A 66 0.66 3.37 12.74
C SER A 66 1.14 4.50 11.81
N ARG A 67 2.28 5.11 12.10
CA ARG A 67 2.87 6.17 11.28
C ARG A 67 3.33 5.64 9.92
N LEU A 68 4.15 4.59 9.92
CA LEU A 68 4.69 3.99 8.69
C LEU A 68 3.58 3.45 7.78
N CYS A 69 2.60 2.74 8.34
CA CYS A 69 1.46 2.21 7.60
C CYS A 69 0.61 3.33 6.98
N SER A 70 0.39 4.43 7.71
CA SER A 70 -0.37 5.58 7.20
C SER A 70 0.38 6.30 6.09
N TRP A 71 1.69 6.50 6.23
CA TRP A 71 2.53 7.12 5.20
C TRP A 71 2.57 6.30 3.92
N HIS A 72 2.72 4.97 4.04
CA HIS A 72 2.66 4.06 2.90
C HIS A 72 1.32 4.18 2.14
N ASN A 73 0.19 4.08 2.85
CA ASN A 73 -1.13 4.16 2.22
C ASN A 73 -1.42 5.51 1.58
N LEU A 74 -0.96 6.61 2.20
CA LEU A 74 -1.08 7.94 1.60
C LEU A 74 -0.25 8.03 0.32
N ARG A 75 1.02 7.56 0.35
CA ARG A 75 1.86 7.57 -0.85
C ARG A 75 1.26 6.73 -1.97
N PHE A 76 0.70 5.56 -1.66
CA PHE A 76 0.02 4.72 -2.64
C PHE A 76 -1.09 5.49 -3.39
N LEU A 77 -1.98 6.18 -2.68
CA LEU A 77 -3.06 6.94 -3.32
C LEU A 77 -2.56 8.14 -4.13
N VAL A 78 -1.55 8.84 -3.63
CA VAL A 78 -0.93 9.96 -4.37
C VAL A 78 -0.27 9.43 -5.66
N ALA A 79 0.49 8.34 -5.58
CA ALA A 79 1.12 7.72 -6.75
C ALA A 79 0.08 7.18 -7.75
N LEU A 80 -1.03 6.62 -7.27
CA LEU A 80 -2.14 6.21 -8.13
C LEU A 80 -2.72 7.40 -8.90
N ALA A 81 -2.98 8.52 -8.21
CA ALA A 81 -3.47 9.74 -8.85
C ALA A 81 -2.46 10.33 -9.85
N GLU A 82 -1.16 10.29 -9.54
CA GLU A 82 -0.08 10.67 -10.46
C GLU A 82 -0.10 9.83 -11.75
N LYS A 83 -0.19 8.50 -11.62
CA LYS A 83 -0.28 7.56 -12.76
C LYS A 83 -1.55 7.78 -13.58
N MET A 84 -2.70 7.95 -12.92
CA MET A 84 -3.98 8.27 -13.58
C MET A 84 -3.89 9.56 -14.37
N ARG A 85 -3.33 10.62 -13.78
CA ARG A 85 -3.14 11.92 -14.44
C ARG A 85 -2.27 11.77 -15.67
N GLN A 86 -1.16 11.03 -15.56
CA GLN A 86 -0.26 10.80 -16.68
C GLN A 86 -0.95 10.06 -17.82
N ALA A 87 -1.67 8.97 -17.52
CA ALA A 87 -2.41 8.21 -18.54
C ALA A 87 -3.53 9.03 -19.22
N ILE A 88 -4.13 10.01 -18.53
CA ILE A 88 -5.09 10.94 -19.14
C ILE A 88 -4.37 11.86 -20.14
N LEU A 89 -3.22 12.43 -19.76
CA LEU A 89 -2.44 13.30 -20.64
C LEU A 89 -1.92 12.56 -21.87
N ASP A 90 -1.58 11.29 -21.72
CA ASP A 90 -1.06 10.44 -22.80
C ASP A 90 -2.17 9.80 -23.65
N GLY A 91 -3.45 9.99 -23.28
CA GLY A 91 -4.60 9.39 -23.97
C GLY A 91 -4.75 7.87 -23.78
N THR A 92 -4.05 7.28 -22.80
CA THR A 92 -3.98 5.83 -22.54
C THR A 92 -4.78 5.39 -21.30
N PHE A 93 -5.58 6.29 -20.72
CA PHE A 93 -6.33 6.01 -19.48
C PHE A 93 -7.20 4.74 -19.49
N PRO A 94 -7.92 4.37 -20.59
CA PRO A 94 -8.69 3.13 -20.61
C PRO A 94 -7.84 1.87 -20.39
N ALA A 95 -6.69 1.79 -21.06
CA ALA A 95 -5.74 0.68 -20.90
C ALA A 95 -5.16 0.66 -19.47
N PHE A 96 -4.73 1.83 -18.96
CA PHE A 96 -4.26 1.97 -17.59
C PHE A 96 -5.27 1.44 -16.56
N ARG A 97 -6.56 1.78 -16.73
CA ARG A 97 -7.63 1.33 -15.84
C ARG A 97 -7.79 -0.18 -15.86
N GLU A 98 -7.77 -0.78 -17.05
CA GLU A 98 -7.89 -2.24 -17.22
C GLU A 98 -6.72 -2.97 -16.55
N ASP A 99 -5.49 -2.54 -16.83
CA ASP A 99 -4.27 -3.10 -16.25
C ASP A 99 -4.24 -2.98 -14.73
N PHE A 100 -4.58 -1.80 -14.21
CA PHE A 100 -4.65 -1.55 -12.77
C PHE A 100 -5.70 -2.44 -12.10
N THR A 101 -6.89 -2.54 -12.70
CA THR A 101 -8.00 -3.32 -12.11
C THR A 101 -7.67 -4.81 -12.11
N ALA A 102 -7.09 -5.33 -13.20
CA ALA A 102 -6.65 -6.72 -13.30
C ALA A 102 -5.56 -7.03 -12.25
N SER A 103 -4.57 -6.16 -12.12
CA SER A 103 -3.47 -6.32 -11.14
C SER A 103 -3.98 -6.25 -9.70
N TYR A 104 -4.86 -5.30 -9.39
CA TYR A 104 -5.36 -5.07 -8.03
C TYR A 104 -6.37 -6.14 -7.57
N ALA A 105 -7.13 -6.72 -8.50
CA ALA A 105 -8.03 -7.84 -8.21
C ALA A 105 -7.28 -9.13 -7.83
N SER A 106 -6.08 -9.34 -8.37
CA SER A 106 -5.33 -10.59 -8.21
C SER A 106 -4.96 -10.95 -6.75
N GLY A 107 -4.80 -9.97 -5.85
CA GLY A 107 -4.50 -10.23 -4.43
C GLY A 107 -5.65 -9.93 -3.47
N SER A 108 -6.89 -9.80 -3.95
CA SER A 108 -8.08 -9.58 -3.11
C SER A 108 -8.64 -10.87 -2.47
N GLY A 109 -7.95 -12.01 -2.60
CA GLY A 109 -8.51 -13.34 -2.35
C GLY A 109 -7.65 -14.33 -1.53
N GLU A 110 -6.61 -13.88 -0.82
CA GLU A 110 -5.82 -14.74 0.09
C GLU A 110 -5.86 -14.28 1.55
#